data_AF-A0A496AAB5-F1
#
_entry.id   AF-A0A496AAB5-F1
#
_cell.length_a   1.000
_cell.length_b   1.000
_cell.length_c   1.000
_cell.angle_alpha   90.00
_cell.angle_beta   90.00
_cell.angle_gamma   90.00
#
_symmetry.space_group_name_H-M   'P 1'
#
loop_
_entity.id
_entity.type
_entity.pdbx_description
1 polymer ?
#
loop_
_entity_poly.entity_id
_entity_poly.type
_entity_poly.pdbx_seq_one_letter_code
_entity_poly.pdbx_strand_id
1 'polypeptide(L)'
;MDLELQGQESNVGDFRADMLCRNAADGSRVLIENQLEKTDHSHLGQILTYATGLDVHAVIWIAKTFREEHSAVLDQLNEIAGEKFRYFGIEIRVWQIGDSTPAPQFEIVSKPKNWRRTISRKAQRAASKVTLEIQLQLEKFWTQWSDYMTQIGNPLKYPQAGPWSYLNFEPERYGREFYIDAYRIHEKKEFGFGLYIGKASFHLLKEQQEEIEREFGEPLEWDEDSQRRSPAIFLRKTNIDLTDETDWPNQHEWLASKLKLFDKVFGPRLKALKRKGGL
;
A
#
# COMPACT_ATOMS: atom_id res chain seq x y z
N MET A 1 3.34 -17.15 -1.81
CA MET A 1 2.84 -17.74 -3.06
C MET A 1 1.64 -18.54 -2.65
N ASP A 2 0.48 -18.26 -3.25
CA ASP A 2 -0.79 -18.90 -2.89
C ASP A 2 -1.17 -19.83 -4.04
N LEU A 3 -1.24 -21.13 -3.78
CA LEU A 3 -1.30 -22.17 -4.81
C LEU A 3 -2.66 -22.85 -4.83
N GLU A 4 -3.32 -22.74 -5.97
CA GLU A 4 -4.57 -23.43 -6.27
C GLU A 4 -4.26 -24.72 -7.05
N LEU A 5 -4.70 -25.87 -6.54
CA LEU A 5 -4.55 -27.14 -7.25
C LEU A 5 -5.39 -27.13 -8.53
N GLN A 6 -4.75 -27.33 -9.69
CA GLN A 6 -5.44 -27.42 -10.98
C GLN A 6 -5.67 -28.87 -11.41
N GLY A 7 -4.78 -29.78 -11.00
CA GLY A 7 -4.89 -31.20 -11.31
C GLY A 7 -3.94 -32.03 -10.47
N GLN A 8 -4.37 -33.24 -10.16
CA GLN A 8 -3.58 -34.28 -9.48
C GLN A 8 -3.50 -35.48 -10.44
N GLU A 9 -2.33 -36.09 -10.57
CA GLU A 9 -2.07 -37.16 -11.56
C GLU A 9 -2.41 -36.77 -13.01
N SER A 10 -2.05 -35.55 -13.41
CA SER A 10 -2.40 -35.03 -14.75
C SER A 10 -1.55 -35.71 -15.82
N ASN A 11 -2.20 -36.26 -16.85
CA ASN A 11 -1.50 -36.90 -17.97
C ASN A 11 -0.77 -35.85 -18.82
N VAL A 12 0.51 -36.08 -19.07
CA VAL A 12 1.36 -35.32 -19.98
C VAL A 12 1.97 -36.28 -20.99
N GLY A 13 1.28 -36.51 -22.10
CA GLY A 13 1.62 -37.60 -23.01
C GLY A 13 1.44 -38.96 -22.31
N ASP A 14 2.50 -39.78 -22.31
CA ASP A 14 2.51 -41.13 -21.71
C ASP A 14 2.79 -41.14 -20.20
N PHE A 15 2.96 -39.98 -19.57
CA PHE A 15 3.38 -39.87 -18.16
C PHE A 15 2.40 -39.09 -17.28
N ARG A 16 2.53 -39.23 -15.96
CA ARG A 16 1.70 -38.56 -14.94
C ARG A 16 2.53 -37.59 -14.11
N ALA A 17 2.12 -36.32 -14.12
CA ALA A 17 2.61 -35.31 -13.18
C ALA A 17 1.83 -35.42 -11.86
N ASP A 18 2.52 -35.42 -10.72
CA ASP A 18 1.89 -35.63 -9.42
C ASP A 18 0.87 -34.53 -9.08
N MET A 19 1.30 -33.26 -9.09
CA MET A 19 0.40 -32.13 -8.90
C MET A 19 0.78 -30.94 -9.79
N LEU A 20 -0.21 -30.39 -10.47
CA LEU A 20 -0.11 -29.14 -11.19
C LEU A 20 -0.95 -28.08 -10.47
N CYS A 21 -0.30 -27.00 -10.06
CA CYS A 21 -0.91 -25.89 -9.34
C CYS A 21 -0.82 -24.59 -10.15
N ARG A 22 -1.68 -23.64 -9.83
CA ARG A 22 -1.66 -22.27 -10.34
C ARG A 22 -1.45 -21.31 -9.19
N ASN A 23 -0.55 -20.36 -9.37
CA ASN A 23 -0.38 -19.24 -8.44
C ASN A 23 -1.56 -18.28 -8.61
N ALA A 24 -2.38 -18.11 -7.58
CA ALA A 24 -3.56 -17.24 -7.64
C ALA A 24 -3.18 -15.77 -7.93
N ALA A 25 -1.98 -15.34 -7.52
CA ALA A 25 -1.54 -13.95 -7.63
C ALA A 25 -1.16 -13.50 -9.06
N ASP A 26 -0.60 -14.39 -9.87
CA ASP A 26 -0.10 -14.04 -11.21
C ASP A 26 -0.44 -15.07 -12.30
N GLY A 27 -1.19 -16.11 -11.95
CA GLY A 27 -1.61 -17.16 -12.87
C GLY A 27 -0.51 -18.12 -13.30
N SER A 28 0.72 -17.98 -12.78
CA SER A 28 1.84 -18.85 -13.15
C SER A 28 1.62 -20.30 -12.71
N ARG A 29 2.05 -21.24 -13.56
CA ARG A 29 1.90 -22.69 -13.30
C ARG A 29 3.07 -23.26 -12.53
N VAL A 30 2.77 -24.21 -11.65
CA VAL A 30 3.72 -24.79 -10.70
C VAL A 30 3.57 -26.30 -10.73
N LEU A 31 4.64 -26.99 -11.07
CA LEU A 31 4.71 -28.43 -10.97
C LEU A 31 5.22 -28.83 -9.58
N ILE A 32 4.56 -29.78 -8.94
CA ILE A 32 5.05 -30.39 -7.70
C ILE A 32 5.17 -31.89 -7.94
N GLU A 33 6.37 -32.43 -7.75
CA GLU A 33 6.70 -33.85 -7.89
C GLU A 33 7.16 -34.41 -6.54
N ASN A 34 6.55 -35.49 -6.09
CA ASN A 34 6.83 -36.12 -4.80
C ASN A 34 7.51 -37.47 -5.01
N GLN A 35 8.66 -37.66 -4.37
CA GLN A 35 9.40 -38.92 -4.39
C GLN A 35 9.59 -39.43 -2.95
N LEU A 36 8.93 -40.51 -2.58
CA LEU A 36 9.01 -41.08 -1.22
C LEU A 36 10.40 -41.65 -0.88
N GLU A 37 11.24 -41.85 -1.89
CA GLU A 37 12.59 -42.40 -1.79
C GLU A 37 13.67 -41.35 -2.07
N LYS A 38 14.93 -41.81 -2.10
CA LYS A 38 16.06 -40.98 -2.53
C LYS A 38 15.93 -40.59 -4.01
N THR A 39 16.23 -39.34 -4.34
CA THR A 39 16.13 -38.85 -5.72
C THR A 39 16.93 -39.69 -6.72
N ASP A 40 16.40 -39.86 -7.93
CA ASP A 40 17.03 -40.62 -9.02
C ASP A 40 16.99 -39.85 -10.36
N HIS A 41 17.75 -40.34 -11.34
CA HIS A 41 17.85 -39.70 -12.65
C HIS A 41 16.56 -39.82 -13.48
N SER A 42 15.72 -40.82 -13.21
CA SER A 42 14.45 -41.01 -13.91
C SER A 42 13.50 -39.86 -13.58
N HIS A 43 13.32 -39.57 -12.30
CA HIS A 43 12.48 -38.46 -11.84
C HIS A 43 13.04 -37.11 -12.28
N LEU A 44 14.36 -36.90 -12.24
CA LEU A 44 14.97 -35.68 -12.78
C LEU A 44 14.65 -35.49 -14.27
N GLY A 45 14.80 -36.54 -15.08
CA GLY A 45 14.46 -36.49 -16.51
C GLY A 45 12.97 -36.19 -16.76
N GLN A 46 12.09 -36.81 -15.98
CA GLN A 46 10.65 -36.56 -16.00
C GLN A 46 10.34 -35.09 -15.67
N ILE A 47 10.87 -34.56 -14.57
CA ILE A 47 10.72 -33.17 -14.15
C ILE A 47 11.08 -32.20 -15.27
N LEU A 48 12.22 -32.40 -15.94
CA LEU A 48 12.69 -31.51 -17.01
C LEU A 48 11.78 -31.58 -18.24
N THR A 49 11.30 -32.78 -18.55
CA THR A 49 10.38 -33.02 -19.67
C THR A 49 9.02 -32.37 -19.40
N TYR A 50 8.46 -32.56 -18.20
CA TYR A 50 7.18 -31.97 -17.80
C TYR A 50 7.28 -30.46 -17.73
N ALA A 51 8.36 -29.93 -17.16
CA ALA A 51 8.53 -28.49 -17.04
C ALA A 51 8.46 -27.78 -18.41
N THR A 52 9.03 -28.42 -19.43
CA THR A 52 8.99 -27.93 -20.81
C THR A 52 7.62 -28.11 -21.46
N GLY A 53 6.98 -29.28 -21.29
CA GLY A 53 5.71 -29.62 -21.94
C GLY A 53 4.48 -28.94 -21.35
N LEU A 54 4.50 -28.58 -20.05
CA LEU A 54 3.37 -28.01 -19.32
C LEU A 54 3.39 -26.48 -19.20
N ASP A 55 4.43 -25.83 -19.74
CA ASP A 55 4.69 -24.38 -19.61
C ASP A 55 4.69 -23.92 -18.13
N VAL A 56 5.34 -24.70 -17.26
CA VAL A 56 5.41 -24.38 -15.83
C VAL A 56 6.51 -23.36 -15.58
N HIS A 57 6.24 -22.44 -14.67
CA HIS A 57 7.13 -21.35 -14.31
C HIS A 57 7.91 -21.64 -13.02
N ALA A 58 7.47 -22.66 -12.28
CA ALA A 58 8.19 -23.19 -11.14
C ALA A 58 8.01 -24.70 -11.02
N VAL A 59 9.02 -25.37 -10.49
CA VAL A 59 9.02 -26.79 -10.14
C VAL A 59 9.42 -26.94 -8.68
N ILE A 60 8.68 -27.75 -7.93
CA ILE A 60 8.97 -28.15 -6.56
C ILE A 60 9.15 -29.66 -6.54
N TRP A 61 10.39 -30.13 -6.36
CA TRP A 61 10.69 -31.54 -6.22
C TRP A 61 10.90 -31.87 -4.75
N ILE A 62 10.00 -32.67 -4.18
CA ILE A 62 10.01 -33.08 -2.79
C ILE A 62 10.49 -34.53 -2.71
N ALA A 63 11.52 -34.81 -1.91
CA ALA A 63 12.03 -36.16 -1.74
C ALA A 63 12.39 -36.49 -0.29
N LYS A 64 12.46 -37.77 0.08
CA LYS A 64 12.95 -38.18 1.42
C LYS A 64 14.44 -37.91 1.60
N THR A 65 15.22 -38.07 0.53
CA THR A 65 16.67 -37.77 0.52
C THR A 65 17.05 -37.23 -0.84
N PHE A 66 17.71 -36.08 -0.86
CA PHE A 66 18.18 -35.45 -2.08
C PHE A 66 19.64 -35.81 -2.32
N ARG A 67 19.94 -36.33 -3.52
CA ARG A 67 21.31 -36.47 -3.99
C ARG A 67 21.95 -35.10 -4.18
N GLU A 68 23.18 -34.95 -3.72
CA GLU A 68 23.96 -33.72 -3.90
C GLU A 68 24.10 -33.35 -5.39
N GLU A 69 24.25 -34.35 -6.25
CA GLU A 69 24.34 -34.16 -7.70
C GLU A 69 23.04 -33.58 -8.27
N HIS A 70 21.89 -34.00 -7.75
CA HIS A 70 20.60 -33.47 -8.19
C HIS A 70 20.36 -32.06 -7.67
N SER A 71 20.72 -31.76 -6.41
CA SER A 71 20.66 -30.37 -5.92
C SER A 71 21.58 -29.45 -6.72
N ALA A 72 22.78 -29.93 -7.08
CA ALA A 72 23.70 -29.18 -7.93
C ALA A 72 23.13 -28.92 -9.33
N VAL A 73 22.43 -29.90 -9.93
CA VAL A 73 21.71 -29.71 -11.20
C VAL A 73 20.62 -28.65 -11.04
N LEU A 74 19.79 -28.71 -9.99
CA LEU A 74 18.75 -27.71 -9.76
C LEU A 74 19.34 -26.30 -9.55
N ASP A 75 20.45 -26.19 -8.84
CA ASP A 75 21.17 -24.93 -8.66
C ASP A 75 21.69 -24.38 -9.99
N GLN A 76 22.27 -25.24 -10.84
CA GLN A 76 22.75 -24.85 -12.16
C GLN A 76 21.60 -24.42 -13.08
N LEU A 77 20.46 -25.13 -13.03
CA LEU A 77 19.26 -24.76 -13.77
C LEU A 77 18.72 -23.39 -13.34
N ASN A 78 18.70 -23.13 -12.03
CA ASN A 78 18.30 -21.82 -11.49
C ASN A 78 19.25 -20.68 -11.91
N GLU A 79 20.53 -20.98 -12.14
CA GLU A 79 21.50 -20.00 -12.60
C GLU A 79 21.28 -19.62 -14.07
N ILE A 80 21.03 -20.60 -14.94
CA ILE A 80 20.86 -20.38 -16.38
C ILE A 80 19.45 -19.92 -16.77
N ALA A 81 18.42 -20.28 -16.00
CA ALA A 81 17.02 -19.98 -16.35
C ALA A 81 16.55 -18.56 -15.97
N GLY A 82 17.35 -17.82 -15.19
CA GLY A 82 17.02 -16.46 -14.75
C GLY A 82 15.72 -16.39 -13.93
N GLU A 83 14.92 -15.33 -14.12
CA GLU A 83 13.63 -15.18 -13.40
C GLU A 83 12.47 -15.95 -14.05
N LYS A 84 12.69 -16.59 -15.20
CA LYS A 84 11.63 -17.20 -16.03
C LYS A 84 11.20 -18.57 -15.50
N PHE A 85 12.16 -19.42 -15.12
CA PHE A 85 11.90 -20.74 -14.53
C PHE A 85 12.60 -20.87 -13.19
N ARG A 86 11.95 -21.54 -12.25
CA ARG A 86 12.44 -21.66 -10.87
C ARG A 86 12.33 -23.11 -10.42
N TYR A 87 13.43 -23.66 -9.92
CA TYR A 87 13.49 -25.03 -9.44
C TYR A 87 13.75 -25.03 -7.94
N PHE A 88 12.98 -25.82 -7.21
CA PHE A 88 13.13 -26.02 -5.77
C PHE A 88 13.34 -27.50 -5.47
N GLY A 89 14.40 -27.79 -4.73
CA GLY A 89 14.62 -29.10 -4.13
C GLY A 89 14.25 -29.04 -2.66
N ILE A 90 13.40 -29.94 -2.20
CA ILE A 90 12.92 -30.00 -0.83
C ILE A 90 13.12 -31.42 -0.30
N GLU A 91 13.82 -31.55 0.83
CA GLU A 91 13.79 -32.77 1.62
C GLU A 91 12.61 -32.75 2.60
N ILE A 92 11.86 -33.84 2.66
CA ILE A 92 10.83 -34.04 3.69
C ILE A 92 11.35 -35.00 4.77
N ARG A 93 11.20 -34.57 6.02
CA ARG A 93 11.42 -35.38 7.21
C ARG A 93 10.14 -35.43 8.02
N VAL A 94 10.01 -36.45 8.86
CA VAL A 94 8.86 -36.58 9.77
C VAL A 94 9.38 -36.55 11.19
N TRP A 95 8.87 -35.61 11.98
CA TRP A 95 9.23 -35.45 13.38
C TRP A 95 8.05 -35.86 14.25
N GLN A 96 8.34 -36.53 15.36
CA GLN A 96 7.35 -36.85 16.37
C GLN A 96 7.93 -36.47 17.74
N ILE A 97 7.19 -35.67 18.51
CA ILE A 97 7.62 -35.25 19.84
C ILE A 97 6.73 -35.97 20.86
N GLY A 98 7.33 -36.92 21.59
CA GLY A 98 6.58 -37.82 22.46
C GLY A 98 5.52 -38.59 21.67
N ASP A 99 4.27 -38.57 22.15
CA ASP A 99 3.14 -39.26 21.52
C ASP A 99 2.33 -38.37 20.55
N SER A 100 2.91 -37.25 20.07
CA SER A 100 2.21 -36.37 19.12
C SER A 100 1.92 -37.07 17.80
N THR A 101 0.97 -36.55 17.02
CA THR A 101 0.86 -36.93 15.61
C THR A 101 2.16 -36.57 14.89
N PRO A 102 2.72 -37.45 14.03
CA PRO A 102 3.92 -37.13 13.27
C PRO A 102 3.70 -35.89 12.39
N ALA A 103 4.60 -34.92 12.49
CA ALA A 103 4.55 -33.66 11.75
C ALA A 103 5.58 -33.66 10.62
N PRO A 104 5.20 -33.30 9.38
CA PRO A 104 6.15 -33.14 8.30
C PRO A 104 7.00 -31.88 8.51
N GLN A 105 8.30 -32.02 8.32
CA GLN A 105 9.25 -30.92 8.24
C GLN A 105 9.86 -30.89 6.84
N PHE A 106 9.80 -29.73 6.21
CA PHE A 106 10.37 -29.50 4.88
C PHE A 106 11.66 -28.69 4.99
N GLU A 107 12.74 -29.23 4.45
CA GLU A 107 14.05 -28.59 4.37
C GLU A 107 14.38 -28.24 2.92
N ILE A 108 14.69 -26.98 2.63
CA ILE A 108 15.00 -26.54 1.27
C ILE A 108 16.47 -26.79 0.97
N VAL A 109 16.76 -27.73 0.08
CA VAL A 109 18.12 -28.10 -0.32
C VAL A 109 18.60 -27.40 -1.59
N SER A 110 17.68 -26.95 -2.45
CA SER A 110 18.00 -26.10 -3.62
C SER A 110 16.88 -25.08 -3.87
N LYS A 111 17.27 -23.87 -4.26
CA LYS A 111 16.35 -22.76 -4.58
C LYS A 111 17.02 -21.71 -5.46
N PRO A 112 16.24 -20.86 -6.17
CA PRO A 112 16.81 -19.75 -6.93
C PRO A 112 17.61 -18.77 -6.05
N LYS A 113 18.81 -18.40 -6.51
CA LYS A 113 19.62 -17.34 -5.88
C LYS A 113 18.81 -16.02 -5.89
N ASN A 114 18.78 -15.30 -4.76
CA ASN A 114 18.03 -14.04 -4.56
C ASN A 114 16.49 -14.10 -4.42
N TRP A 115 15.86 -15.26 -4.15
CA TRP A 115 14.39 -15.36 -4.01
C TRP A 115 13.77 -14.31 -3.05
N ARG A 116 14.41 -14.03 -1.90
CA ARG A 116 13.96 -13.00 -0.94
C ARG A 116 14.00 -11.59 -1.55
N ARG A 117 14.98 -11.29 -2.42
CA ARG A 117 15.12 -9.98 -3.09
C ARG A 117 14.10 -9.79 -4.20
N THR A 118 13.76 -10.82 -4.99
CA THR A 118 12.79 -10.70 -6.08
C THR A 118 11.37 -10.40 -5.57
N ILE A 119 10.97 -10.98 -4.41
CA ILE A 119 9.70 -10.63 -3.75
C ILE A 119 9.74 -9.19 -3.25
N SER A 120 10.83 -8.77 -2.60
CA SER A 120 11.02 -7.39 -2.15
C SER A 120 10.99 -6.39 -3.32
N ARG A 121 11.56 -6.74 -4.49
CA ARG A 121 11.64 -5.86 -5.65
C ARG A 121 10.31 -5.76 -6.41
N LYS A 122 9.53 -6.85 -6.50
CA LYS A 122 8.16 -6.82 -7.04
C LYS A 122 7.23 -6.03 -6.11
N ALA A 123 7.30 -6.25 -4.80
CA ALA A 123 6.55 -5.47 -3.82
C ALA A 123 6.95 -3.98 -3.87
N GLN A 124 8.24 -3.68 -3.99
CA GLN A 124 8.73 -2.30 -4.10
C GLN A 124 8.32 -1.65 -5.42
N ARG A 125 8.37 -2.36 -6.56
CA ARG A 125 7.87 -1.84 -7.85
C ARG A 125 6.36 -1.62 -7.84
N ALA A 126 5.60 -2.53 -7.25
CA ALA A 126 4.15 -2.37 -7.08
C ALA A 126 3.83 -1.18 -6.17
N ALA A 127 4.52 -1.05 -5.04
CA ALA A 127 4.39 0.10 -4.15
C ALA A 127 4.77 1.41 -4.86
N SER A 128 5.89 1.45 -5.60
CA SER A 128 6.29 2.62 -6.39
C SER A 128 5.26 2.98 -7.48
N LYS A 129 4.64 2.00 -8.12
CA LYS A 129 3.58 2.24 -9.11
C LYS A 129 2.34 2.84 -8.45
N VAL A 130 1.87 2.27 -7.34
CA VAL A 130 0.74 2.80 -6.56
C VAL A 130 1.03 4.21 -6.05
N THR A 131 2.25 4.47 -5.55
CA THR A 131 2.66 5.82 -5.12
C THR A 131 2.63 6.81 -6.28
N LEU A 132 3.09 6.43 -7.47
CA LEU A 132 3.06 7.30 -8.64
C LEU A 132 1.62 7.59 -9.12
N GLU A 133 0.75 6.58 -9.12
CA GLU A 133 -0.67 6.73 -9.46
C GLU A 133 -1.38 7.69 -8.48
N ILE A 134 -1.12 7.56 -7.17
CA ILE A 134 -1.64 8.49 -6.15
C ILE A 134 -1.10 9.91 -6.36
N GLN A 135 0.20 10.07 -6.65
CA GLN A 135 0.79 11.39 -6.90
C GLN A 135 0.15 12.09 -8.10
N LEU A 136 -0.08 11.36 -9.20
CA LEU A 136 -0.76 11.88 -10.38
C LEU A 136 -2.23 12.24 -10.09
N GLN A 137 -2.94 11.42 -9.30
CA GLN A 137 -4.30 11.74 -8.87
C GLN A 137 -4.37 12.99 -7.98
N LEU A 138 -3.42 13.15 -7.05
CA LEU A 138 -3.33 14.34 -6.20
C LEU A 138 -3.08 15.59 -7.03
N GLU A 139 -2.11 15.56 -7.93
CA GLU A 139 -1.80 16.69 -8.82
C GLU A 139 -3.02 17.06 -9.67
N LYS A 140 -3.67 16.06 -10.29
CA LYS A 140 -4.87 16.26 -11.11
C LYS A 140 -6.03 16.85 -10.29
N PHE A 141 -6.31 16.30 -9.12
CA PHE A 141 -7.37 16.79 -8.23
C PHE A 141 -7.12 18.25 -7.83
N TRP A 142 -5.93 18.56 -7.32
CA TRP A 142 -5.62 19.92 -6.86
C TRP A 142 -5.60 20.94 -8.01
N THR A 143 -5.20 20.53 -9.21
CA THR A 143 -5.28 21.36 -10.41
C THR A 143 -6.74 21.68 -10.74
N GLN A 144 -7.60 20.67 -10.81
CA GLN A 144 -9.03 20.88 -11.08
C GLN A 144 -9.73 21.71 -10.00
N TRP A 145 -9.36 21.50 -8.73
CA TRP A 145 -9.88 22.31 -7.65
C TRP A 145 -9.43 23.78 -7.77
N SER A 146 -8.18 24.03 -8.14
CA SER A 146 -7.64 25.37 -8.39
C SER A 146 -8.37 26.06 -9.56
N ASP A 147 -8.63 25.33 -10.64
CA ASP A 147 -9.40 25.81 -11.78
C ASP A 147 -10.83 26.16 -11.37
N TYR A 148 -11.49 25.28 -10.60
CA TYR A 148 -12.82 25.53 -10.05
C TYR A 148 -12.85 26.78 -9.16
N MET A 149 -11.85 26.96 -8.30
CA MET A 149 -11.72 28.14 -7.43
C MET A 149 -11.54 29.44 -8.23
N THR A 150 -10.82 29.38 -9.36
CA THR A 150 -10.71 30.49 -10.31
C THR A 150 -12.06 30.80 -10.96
N GLN A 151 -12.78 29.78 -11.42
CA GLN A 151 -14.09 29.93 -12.08
C GLN A 151 -15.14 30.57 -11.18
N ILE A 152 -15.18 30.20 -9.89
CA ILE A 152 -16.12 30.79 -8.93
C ILE A 152 -15.66 32.16 -8.40
N GLY A 153 -14.56 32.70 -8.92
CA GLY A 153 -14.01 34.00 -8.52
C GLY A 153 -13.60 34.07 -7.05
N ASN A 154 -13.07 32.97 -6.49
CA ASN A 154 -12.71 32.95 -5.08
C ASN A 154 -11.54 33.92 -4.78
N PRO A 155 -11.69 34.87 -3.84
CA PRO A 155 -10.69 35.89 -3.59
C PRO A 155 -9.53 35.42 -2.70
N LEU A 156 -9.62 34.22 -2.11
CA LEU A 156 -8.55 33.70 -1.25
C LEU A 156 -7.42 33.17 -2.14
N LYS A 157 -6.18 33.58 -1.83
CA LYS A 157 -4.99 32.99 -2.44
C LYS A 157 -4.88 31.53 -1.98
N TYR A 158 -4.57 30.64 -2.92
CA TYR A 158 -4.27 29.23 -2.66
C TYR A 158 -2.92 28.88 -3.29
N PRO A 159 -2.18 27.91 -2.70
CA PRO A 159 -0.89 27.49 -3.22
C PRO A 159 -1.02 26.80 -4.57
N GLN A 160 0.10 26.70 -5.29
CA GLN A 160 0.16 25.96 -6.56
C GLN A 160 -0.17 24.47 -6.32
N ALA A 161 -1.00 23.91 -7.21
CA ALA A 161 -1.28 22.48 -7.23
C ALA A 161 -0.01 21.65 -7.43
N GLY A 162 0.03 20.47 -6.84
CA GLY A 162 1.16 19.54 -6.96
C GLY A 162 0.81 18.15 -6.40
N PRO A 163 1.77 17.21 -6.41
CA PRO A 163 1.54 15.80 -6.05
C PRO A 163 1.52 15.58 -4.52
N TRP A 164 1.08 16.58 -3.75
CA TRP A 164 1.11 16.58 -2.29
C TRP A 164 -0.24 16.17 -1.72
N SER A 165 -0.24 15.49 -0.57
CA SER A 165 -1.47 15.12 0.15
C SER A 165 -2.15 16.32 0.82
N TYR A 166 -1.55 17.50 0.75
CA TYR A 166 -2.11 18.73 1.27
C TYR A 166 -1.65 19.95 0.48
N LEU A 167 -2.52 20.95 0.46
CA LEU A 167 -2.21 22.32 0.07
C LEU A 167 -2.14 23.16 1.33
N ASN A 168 -0.97 23.74 1.57
CA ASN A 168 -0.73 24.59 2.72
C ASN A 168 -1.08 26.05 2.38
N PHE A 169 -2.03 26.60 3.11
CA PHE A 169 -2.45 27.98 3.03
C PHE A 169 -1.68 28.75 4.09
N GLU A 170 -0.54 29.29 3.67
CA GLU A 170 0.33 30.11 4.49
C GLU A 170 0.07 31.63 4.28
N PRO A 171 0.51 32.49 5.21
CA PRO A 171 -0.38 33.26 6.06
C PRO A 171 0.04 34.73 6.03
N GLU A 172 0.16 35.34 4.84
CA GLU A 172 0.43 36.79 4.74
C GLU A 172 -0.62 37.60 5.54
N ARG A 173 -1.81 37.02 5.77
CA ARG A 173 -2.91 37.56 6.57
C ARG A 173 -2.81 37.26 8.08
N TYR A 174 -2.13 36.20 8.53
CA TYR A 174 -2.21 35.68 9.92
C TYR A 174 -0.85 35.50 10.64
N GLY A 175 0.29 35.45 9.93
CA GLY A 175 1.64 35.26 10.51
C GLY A 175 2.04 33.79 10.65
N ARG A 176 3.34 33.52 10.89
CA ARG A 176 3.96 32.17 10.92
C ARG A 176 3.47 31.25 12.05
N GLU A 177 2.61 31.74 12.92
CA GLU A 177 2.07 31.01 14.07
C GLU A 177 0.82 30.20 13.73
N PHE A 178 0.26 30.41 12.54
CA PHE A 178 -0.98 29.79 12.10
C PHE A 178 -0.88 29.38 10.63
N TYR A 179 -1.22 28.13 10.32
CA TYR A 179 -1.40 27.70 8.94
C TYR A 179 -2.61 26.78 8.81
N ILE A 180 -3.24 26.82 7.64
CA ILE A 180 -4.37 25.95 7.31
C ILE A 180 -3.91 25.00 6.21
N ASP A 181 -4.15 23.71 6.38
CA ASP A 181 -3.97 22.73 5.31
C ASP A 181 -5.34 22.29 4.79
N ALA A 182 -5.57 22.40 3.49
CA ALA A 182 -6.57 21.54 2.84
C ALA A 182 -5.86 20.22 2.51
N TYR A 183 -6.42 19.08 2.91
CA TYR A 183 -5.73 17.80 2.76
C TYR A 183 -6.63 16.70 2.20
N ARG A 184 -6.00 15.71 1.58
CA ARG A 184 -6.57 14.43 1.13
C ARG A 184 -5.60 13.31 1.49
N ILE A 185 -6.06 12.32 2.25
CA ILE A 185 -5.23 11.20 2.70
C ILE A 185 -5.89 9.90 2.22
N HIS A 186 -5.28 9.26 1.22
CA HIS A 186 -5.80 8.03 0.59
C HIS A 186 -5.89 6.86 1.58
N GLU A 187 -4.87 6.68 2.42
CA GLU A 187 -4.79 5.57 3.38
C GLU A 187 -5.91 5.64 4.44
N LYS A 188 -6.33 6.86 4.77
CA LYS A 188 -7.38 7.14 5.75
C LYS A 188 -8.75 7.35 5.11
N LYS A 189 -8.84 7.41 3.78
CA LYS A 189 -10.08 7.68 3.03
C LYS A 189 -10.80 8.93 3.52
N GLU A 190 -10.02 9.99 3.75
CA GLU A 190 -10.51 11.24 4.30
C GLU A 190 -9.92 12.46 3.59
N PHE A 191 -10.68 13.54 3.62
CA PHE A 191 -10.23 14.85 3.20
C PHE A 191 -10.85 15.94 4.06
N GLY A 192 -10.26 17.12 4.06
CA GLY A 192 -10.74 18.18 4.94
C GLY A 192 -9.77 19.32 5.12
N PHE A 193 -9.92 20.00 6.25
CA PHE A 193 -9.06 21.09 6.68
C PHE A 193 -8.45 20.83 8.05
N GLY A 194 -7.20 21.25 8.23
CA GLY A 194 -6.56 21.32 9.53
C GLY A 194 -6.02 22.73 9.77
N LEU A 195 -6.49 23.38 10.83
CA LEU A 195 -5.96 24.66 11.32
C LEU A 195 -4.94 24.35 12.43
N TYR A 196 -3.65 24.54 12.13
CA TYR A 196 -2.55 24.27 13.05
C TYR A 196 -2.11 25.56 13.72
N ILE A 197 -2.06 25.54 15.06
CA ILE A 197 -1.93 26.74 15.87
C ILE A 197 -1.10 26.46 17.12
N GLY A 198 -0.41 27.48 17.62
CA GLY A 198 0.34 27.37 18.88
C GLY A 198 -0.56 27.06 20.08
N LYS A 199 -0.01 26.36 21.08
CA LYS A 199 -0.76 25.85 22.24
C LYS A 199 -1.53 26.93 23.01
N ALA A 200 -0.93 28.09 23.27
CA ALA A 200 -1.61 29.19 23.95
C ALA A 200 -2.85 29.68 23.16
N SER A 201 -2.69 29.89 21.85
CA SER A 201 -3.77 30.28 20.96
C SER A 201 -4.85 29.21 20.83
N PHE A 202 -4.47 27.92 20.85
CA PHE A 202 -5.40 26.81 20.87
C PHE A 202 -6.35 26.87 22.07
N HIS A 203 -5.81 27.03 23.27
CA HIS A 203 -6.64 27.12 24.48
C HIS A 203 -7.59 28.33 24.44
N LEU A 204 -7.12 29.49 23.97
CA LEU A 204 -7.96 30.68 23.81
C LEU A 204 -9.11 30.49 22.80
N LEU A 205 -8.89 29.72 21.73
CA LEU A 205 -9.97 29.34 20.80
C LEU A 205 -10.87 28.26 21.40
N LYS A 206 -10.30 27.33 22.17
CA LYS A 206 -11.04 26.24 22.83
C LYS A 206 -12.05 26.78 23.85
N GLU A 207 -11.73 27.87 24.53
CA GLU A 207 -12.67 28.60 25.40
C GLU A 207 -13.92 29.11 24.64
N GLN A 208 -13.81 29.32 23.32
CA GLN A 208 -14.90 29.77 22.44
C GLN A 208 -15.48 28.61 21.62
N GLN A 209 -15.21 27.35 21.96
CA GLN A 209 -15.58 26.19 21.14
C GLN A 209 -17.05 26.18 20.74
N GLU A 210 -17.97 26.32 21.70
CA GLU A 210 -19.41 26.26 21.42
C GLU A 210 -19.89 27.39 20.50
N GLU A 211 -19.29 28.58 20.63
CA GLU A 211 -19.58 29.70 19.74
C GLU A 211 -19.03 29.45 18.33
N ILE A 212 -17.79 28.95 18.24
CA ILE A 212 -17.14 28.63 16.98
C ILE A 212 -17.93 27.56 16.23
N GLU A 213 -18.27 26.44 16.87
CA GLU A 213 -19.02 25.35 16.24
C GLU A 213 -20.44 25.78 15.84
N ARG A 214 -21.08 26.67 16.63
CA ARG A 214 -22.37 27.26 16.27
C ARG A 214 -22.28 28.19 15.05
N GLU A 215 -21.26 29.04 14.97
CA GLU A 215 -21.04 29.91 13.81
C GLU A 215 -20.60 29.12 12.56
N PHE A 216 -19.85 28.05 12.78
CA PHE A 216 -19.38 27.13 11.74
C PHE A 216 -20.51 26.19 11.27
N GLY A 217 -21.50 25.91 12.12
CA GLY A 217 -22.70 25.14 11.79
C GLY A 217 -22.51 23.61 11.82
N GLU A 218 -21.35 23.13 12.27
CA GLU A 218 -21.06 21.70 12.48
C GLU A 218 -19.95 21.55 13.54
N PRO A 219 -19.89 20.39 14.23
CA PRO A 219 -18.84 20.13 15.21
C PRO A 219 -17.46 20.05 14.54
N LEU A 220 -16.45 20.50 15.28
CA LEU A 220 -15.05 20.44 14.87
C LEU A 220 -14.29 19.45 15.76
N GLU A 221 -13.24 18.84 15.22
CA GLU A 221 -12.35 17.98 16.00
C GLU A 221 -11.21 18.83 16.56
N TRP A 222 -11.12 18.90 17.89
CA TRP A 222 -10.10 19.68 18.59
C TRP A 222 -9.03 18.74 19.14
N ASP A 223 -7.84 18.80 18.56
CA ASP A 223 -6.73 17.91 18.87
C ASP A 223 -5.58 18.70 19.51
N GLU A 224 -5.44 18.58 20.84
CA GLU A 224 -4.35 19.21 21.60
C GLU A 224 -3.05 18.39 21.53
N ASP A 225 -3.16 17.08 21.32
CA ASP A 225 -2.08 16.08 21.46
C ASP A 225 -1.67 15.48 20.12
N SER A 226 -1.91 16.20 19.02
CA SER A 226 -1.54 15.71 17.69
C SER A 226 -0.07 15.29 17.74
N GLN A 227 0.27 14.12 17.21
CA GLN A 227 1.67 13.67 17.14
C GLN A 227 2.54 14.57 16.20
N ARG A 228 1.96 15.66 15.69
CA ARG A 228 2.65 16.76 15.00
C ARG A 228 2.93 17.86 16.02
N ARG A 229 4.02 18.60 15.83
CA ARG A 229 4.59 19.57 16.79
C ARG A 229 3.65 20.69 17.29
N SER A 230 2.40 20.79 16.82
CA SER A 230 1.42 21.83 17.16
C SER A 230 0.01 21.26 17.31
N PRO A 231 -0.80 21.77 18.27
CA PRO A 231 -2.24 21.53 18.32
C PRO A 231 -2.97 21.93 17.04
N ALA A 232 -4.10 21.29 16.78
CA ALA A 232 -4.86 21.50 15.56
C ALA A 232 -6.38 21.39 15.75
N ILE A 233 -7.11 22.15 14.94
CA ILE A 233 -8.57 22.08 14.83
C ILE A 233 -8.88 21.53 13.44
N PHE A 234 -9.59 20.41 13.37
CA PHE A 234 -9.89 19.71 12.13
C PHE A 234 -11.36 19.77 11.77
N LEU A 235 -11.60 19.91 10.47
CA LEU A 235 -12.85 19.54 9.83
C LEU A 235 -12.55 18.40 8.87
N ARG A 236 -13.16 17.23 9.09
CA ARG A 236 -12.86 16.01 8.33
C ARG A 236 -14.12 15.42 7.72
N LYS A 237 -14.01 14.96 6.47
CA LYS A 237 -14.98 14.06 5.85
C LYS A 237 -14.32 12.70 5.64
N THR A 238 -14.84 11.67 6.29
CA THR A 238 -14.30 10.30 6.29
C THR A 238 -15.13 9.36 5.41
N ASN A 239 -14.62 8.16 5.16
CA ASN A 239 -15.29 7.10 4.37
C ASN A 239 -15.58 7.54 2.92
N ILE A 240 -14.66 8.28 2.31
CA ILE A 240 -14.78 8.77 0.94
C ILE A 240 -13.84 7.99 0.03
N ASP A 241 -14.32 7.60 -1.15
CA ASP A 241 -13.45 7.11 -2.21
C ASP A 241 -12.76 8.28 -2.91
N LEU A 242 -11.49 8.49 -2.60
CA LEU A 242 -10.69 9.57 -3.19
C LEU A 242 -10.25 9.26 -4.64
N THR A 243 -10.44 8.02 -5.10
CA THR A 243 -10.09 7.58 -6.46
C THR A 243 -11.25 7.71 -7.44
N ASP A 244 -12.48 7.89 -6.95
CA ASP A 244 -13.67 8.10 -7.77
C ASP A 244 -13.71 9.53 -8.31
N GLU A 245 -13.24 9.71 -9.56
CA GLU A 245 -13.23 11.02 -10.23
C GLU A 245 -14.62 11.60 -10.47
N THR A 246 -15.68 10.77 -10.45
CA THR A 246 -17.05 11.25 -10.68
C THR A 246 -17.61 12.05 -9.50
N ASP A 247 -17.09 11.81 -8.28
CA ASP A 247 -17.44 12.57 -7.08
C ASP A 247 -16.56 13.81 -6.85
N TRP A 248 -15.46 13.96 -7.60
CA TRP A 248 -14.54 15.09 -7.42
C TRP A 248 -15.20 16.47 -7.50
N PRO A 249 -16.17 16.74 -8.40
CA PRO A 249 -16.88 18.01 -8.39
C PRO A 249 -17.56 18.32 -7.05
N ASN A 250 -18.16 17.32 -6.39
CA ASN A 250 -18.79 17.49 -5.08
C ASN A 250 -17.73 17.74 -3.99
N GLN A 251 -16.59 17.05 -4.06
CA GLN A 251 -15.47 17.27 -3.13
C GLN A 251 -14.90 18.68 -3.30
N HIS A 252 -14.76 19.16 -4.54
CA HIS A 252 -14.29 20.51 -4.86
C HIS A 252 -15.22 21.59 -4.33
N GLU A 253 -16.53 21.46 -4.56
CA GLU A 253 -17.54 22.36 -4.05
C GLU A 253 -17.54 22.37 -2.52
N TRP A 254 -17.46 21.20 -1.89
CA TRP A 254 -17.39 21.09 -0.43
C TRP A 254 -16.15 21.81 0.11
N LEU A 255 -14.95 21.55 -0.44
CA LEU A 255 -13.71 22.22 -0.02
C LEU A 255 -13.80 23.74 -0.19
N ALA A 256 -14.35 24.22 -1.31
CA ALA A 256 -14.51 25.64 -1.58
C ALA A 256 -15.47 26.31 -0.59
N SER A 257 -16.61 25.67 -0.31
CA SER A 257 -17.61 26.18 0.63
C SER A 257 -17.06 26.24 2.06
N LYS A 258 -16.34 25.21 2.49
CA LYS A 258 -15.76 25.14 3.84
C LYS A 258 -14.58 26.08 4.00
N LEU A 259 -13.75 26.28 2.98
CA LEU A 259 -12.69 27.28 3.04
C LEU A 259 -13.22 28.70 3.28
N LYS A 260 -14.32 29.08 2.60
CA LYS A 260 -14.99 30.38 2.84
C LYS A 260 -15.50 30.50 4.28
N LEU A 261 -16.03 29.40 4.83
CA LEU A 261 -16.52 29.37 6.20
C LEU A 261 -15.40 29.44 7.23
N PHE A 262 -14.29 28.73 6.98
CA PHE A 262 -13.06 28.84 7.76
C PHE A 262 -12.56 30.28 7.82
N ASP A 263 -12.48 30.98 6.68
CA ASP A 263 -12.04 32.37 6.66
C ASP A 263 -12.99 33.29 7.45
N LYS A 264 -14.30 33.06 7.33
CA LYS A 264 -15.33 33.84 8.03
C LYS A 264 -15.26 33.68 9.55
N VAL A 265 -15.16 32.44 10.05
CA VAL A 265 -15.24 32.12 11.48
C VAL A 265 -13.89 32.33 12.18
N PHE A 266 -12.81 31.83 11.59
CA PHE A 266 -11.48 31.89 12.22
C PHE A 266 -10.72 33.17 11.86
N GLY A 267 -10.96 33.76 10.69
CA GLY A 267 -10.20 34.94 10.24
C GLY A 267 -10.20 36.12 11.23
N PRO A 268 -11.37 36.56 11.76
CA PRO A 268 -11.41 37.60 12.78
C PRO A 268 -10.72 37.21 14.10
N ARG A 269 -10.91 35.95 14.54
CA ARG A 269 -10.35 35.43 15.80
C ARG A 269 -8.83 35.33 15.76
N LEU A 270 -8.28 34.79 14.67
CA LEU A 270 -6.83 34.71 14.45
C LEU A 270 -6.18 36.10 14.39
N LYS A 271 -6.83 37.08 13.74
CA LYS A 271 -6.35 38.48 13.75
C LYS A 271 -6.35 39.10 15.15
N ALA A 272 -7.36 38.81 15.98
CA ALA A 272 -7.44 39.31 17.35
C ALA A 272 -6.34 38.70 18.24
N LEU A 273 -6.06 37.41 18.08
CA LEU A 273 -4.98 36.71 18.80
C LEU A 273 -3.61 37.29 18.46
N LYS A 274 -3.34 37.54 17.18
CA LYS A 274 -2.10 38.21 16.74
C LYS A 274 -1.89 39.58 17.39
N ARG A 275 -2.96 40.37 17.59
CA ARG A 275 -2.86 41.69 18.24
C ARG A 275 -2.59 41.60 19.74
N LYS A 276 -2.96 40.50 20.39
CA LYS A 276 -2.74 40.27 21.83
C LYS A 276 -1.36 39.64 22.12
N GLY A 277 -0.80 38.87 21.19
CA GLY A 277 0.50 38.19 21.32
C GLY A 277 1.72 39.03 20.92
N GLY A 278 1.63 40.37 20.96
CA GLY A 278 2.70 41.25 20.48
C GLY A 278 4.04 41.05 21.20
N LEU A 279 5.00 40.46 20.50
CA LEU A 279 6.41 40.81 20.52
C LEU A 279 6.74 41.51 19.20
#